data_AF-A0A2E7DK45-F1
#
_entry.id   AF-A0A2E7DK45-F1
#
_cell.length_a   1.000
_cell.length_b   1.000
_cell.length_c   1.000
_cell.angle_alpha   90.00
_cell.angle_beta   90.00
_cell.angle_gamma   90.00
#
_symmetry.space_group_name_H-M   'P 1'
#
loop_
_entity.id
_entity.type
_entity.pdbx_description
1 polymer ?
#
loop_
_entity_poly.entity_id
_entity_poly.type
_entity_poly.pdbx_seq_one_letter_code
_entity_poly.pdbx_strand_id
1 'polypeptide(L)'
;MKKIDTNIMLQFIGLIGVFSGLVFVGLELRQAHTIALAEQMNNRVNVLMSLTNAYIESNLDFYSAMVNQYENDELFSDAEKGSRNMLNAQWTLHENDYFQYSAGLMTEELWEAKLFATKNDLLKCEHKDIYEWRISLVQTGFREIIEEMRRSNPCSH
;
A
#
# COMPACT_ATOMS: atom_id res chain seq x y z
N MET A 1 17.48 1.86 61.73
CA MET A 1 17.17 1.63 60.29
C MET A 1 16.48 0.28 60.17
N LYS A 2 15.26 0.23 59.62
CA LYS A 2 14.48 -1.01 59.48
C LYS A 2 15.14 -1.86 58.38
N LYS A 3 15.60 -3.08 58.69
CA LYS A 3 16.14 -3.99 57.68
C LYS A 3 14.99 -4.36 56.74
N ILE A 4 15.11 -3.99 55.47
CA ILE A 4 14.19 -4.46 54.44
C ILE A 4 14.37 -5.97 54.35
N ASP A 5 13.26 -6.71 54.36
CA ASP A 5 13.27 -8.16 54.22
C ASP A 5 13.74 -8.53 52.81
N THR A 6 14.90 -9.17 52.72
CA THR A 6 15.52 -9.59 51.46
C THR A 6 14.60 -10.49 50.64
N ASN A 7 13.71 -11.26 51.28
CA ASN A 7 12.73 -12.10 50.57
C ASN A 7 11.66 -11.26 49.88
N ILE A 8 11.17 -10.19 50.53
CA ILE A 8 10.21 -9.26 49.93
C ILE A 8 10.85 -8.55 48.72
N MET A 9 12.13 -8.16 48.85
CA MET A 9 12.87 -7.54 47.75
C MET A 9 13.03 -8.50 46.56
N LEU A 10 13.38 -9.77 46.82
CA LEU A 10 13.53 -10.79 45.78
C LEU A 10 12.20 -11.07 45.06
N GLN A 11 11.09 -11.18 45.80
CA GLN A 11 9.75 -11.38 45.24
C GLN A 11 9.33 -10.20 44.36
N PHE A 12 9.59 -8.97 44.80
CA PHE A 12 9.25 -7.77 44.03
C PHE A 12 10.05 -7.69 42.72
N ILE A 13 11.34 -8.03 42.76
CA ILE A 13 12.18 -8.14 41.55
C ILE A 13 11.64 -9.22 40.61
N GLY A 14 11.24 -10.39 41.15
CA GLY A 14 10.63 -11.46 40.35
C GLY A 14 9.34 -11.01 39.65
N LEU A 15 8.45 -10.30 40.36
CA LEU A 15 7.23 -9.76 39.79
C LEU A 15 7.50 -8.71 38.70
N ILE A 16 8.47 -7.81 38.92
CA ILE A 16 8.93 -6.86 37.90
C ILE A 16 9.49 -7.59 36.68
N GLY A 17 10.26 -8.66 36.89
CA GLY A 17 10.81 -9.48 35.81
C GLY A 17 9.71 -10.08 34.94
N VAL A 18 8.70 -10.71 35.54
CA VAL A 18 7.55 -11.25 34.81
C VAL A 18 6.78 -10.15 34.08
N PHE A 19 6.50 -9.03 34.74
CA PHE A 19 5.79 -7.91 34.13
C PHE A 19 6.54 -7.33 32.92
N SER A 20 7.86 -7.13 33.06
CA SER A 20 8.71 -6.61 32.00
C SER A 20 8.77 -7.58 30.81
N GLY A 21 8.83 -8.89 31.08
CA GLY A 21 8.73 -9.93 30.06
C GLY A 21 7.41 -9.88 29.29
N LEU A 22 6.27 -9.72 29.98
CA LEU A 22 4.97 -9.60 29.35
C LEU A 22 4.84 -8.36 28.47
N VAL A 23 5.37 -7.21 28.92
CA VAL A 23 5.40 -5.97 28.12
C VAL A 23 6.22 -6.18 26.84
N PHE A 24 7.41 -6.77 26.96
CA PHE A 24 8.28 -7.04 25.83
C PHE A 24 7.60 -7.96 24.80
N VAL A 25 7.02 -9.08 25.25
CA VAL A 25 6.27 -10.00 24.38
C VAL A 25 5.08 -9.28 23.71
N GLY A 26 4.37 -8.43 24.44
CA GLY A 26 3.28 -7.63 23.88
C GLY A 26 3.73 -6.70 22.74
N LEU A 27 4.92 -6.10 22.86
CA LEU A 27 5.51 -5.27 21.81
C LEU A 27 5.92 -6.11 20.58
N GLU A 28 6.57 -7.25 20.80
CA GLU A 28 6.96 -8.17 19.71
C GLU A 28 5.74 -8.69 18.94
N LEU A 29 4.66 -9.08 19.64
CA LEU A 29 3.43 -9.55 19.01
C LEU A 29 2.75 -8.46 18.17
N ARG A 30 2.76 -7.21 18.64
CA ARG A 30 2.23 -6.08 17.86
C ARG A 30 3.03 -5.87 16.57
N GLN A 31 4.36 -5.93 16.65
CA GLN A 31 5.22 -5.80 15.48
C GLN A 31 5.01 -6.95 14.49
N ALA A 32 4.97 -8.20 14.98
CA ALA A 32 4.72 -9.38 14.16
C ALA A 32 3.37 -9.30 13.44
N HIS A 33 2.32 -8.83 14.13
CA HIS A 33 1.01 -8.61 13.54
C HIS A 33 1.03 -7.57 12.40
N THR A 34 1.72 -6.43 12.60
CA THR A 34 1.87 -5.41 11.55
C THR A 34 2.61 -5.95 10.32
N ILE A 35 3.69 -6.72 10.53
CA ILE A 35 4.45 -7.34 9.43
C ILE A 35 3.57 -8.34 8.66
N ALA A 36 2.81 -9.18 9.37
CA ALA A 36 1.91 -10.15 8.75
C ALA A 36 0.83 -9.49 7.88
N LEU A 37 0.25 -8.36 8.32
CA LEU A 37 -0.69 -7.59 7.51
C LEU A 37 -0.03 -7.01 6.25
N ALA A 38 1.20 -6.52 6.35
CA ALA A 38 1.97 -6.05 5.19
C ALA A 38 2.29 -7.17 4.20
N GLU A 39 2.69 -8.34 4.69
CA GLU A 39 2.91 -9.52 3.85
C GLU A 39 1.62 -9.94 3.14
N GLN A 40 0.48 -9.92 3.84
CA GLN A 40 -0.82 -10.19 3.23
C GLN A 40 -1.16 -9.17 2.12
N MET A 41 -0.87 -7.88 2.34
CA MET A 41 -1.09 -6.85 1.32
C MET A 41 -0.15 -7.03 0.12
N ASN A 42 1.13 -7.34 0.34
CA ASN A 42 2.09 -7.66 -0.71
C ASN A 42 1.66 -8.89 -1.53
N ASN A 43 1.13 -9.93 -0.87
CA ASN A 43 0.59 -11.09 -1.56
C ASN A 43 -0.59 -10.73 -2.48
N ARG A 44 -1.49 -9.83 -2.05
CA ARG A 44 -2.58 -9.33 -2.90
C ARG A 44 -2.07 -8.53 -4.10
N VAL A 45 -1.05 -7.69 -3.90
CA VAL A 45 -0.39 -6.96 -4.99
C VAL A 45 0.20 -7.94 -6.00
N ASN A 46 0.93 -8.97 -5.54
CA ASN A 46 1.51 -9.98 -6.43
C ASN A 46 0.44 -10.71 -7.26
N VAL A 47 -0.70 -11.03 -6.68
CA VAL A 47 -1.84 -11.63 -7.41
C VAL A 47 -2.38 -10.66 -8.46
N LEU A 48 -2.60 -9.39 -8.12
CA LEU A 48 -3.10 -8.38 -9.07
C LEU A 48 -2.08 -8.08 -10.18
N MET A 49 -0.80 -8.06 -9.87
CA MET A 49 0.28 -7.89 -10.85
C MET A 49 0.35 -9.10 -11.79
N SER A 50 0.25 -10.32 -11.26
CA SER A 50 0.18 -11.53 -12.07
C SER A 50 -1.04 -11.54 -12.99
N LEU A 51 -2.19 -11.08 -12.49
CA LEU A 51 -3.39 -10.95 -13.29
C LEU A 51 -3.19 -9.91 -14.39
N THR A 52 -2.69 -8.72 -14.05
CA THR A 52 -2.40 -7.65 -15.03
C THR A 52 -1.42 -8.13 -16.11
N ASN A 53 -0.39 -8.88 -15.72
CA ASN A 53 0.57 -9.49 -16.66
C ASN A 53 -0.10 -10.49 -17.61
N ALA A 54 -1.02 -11.33 -17.12
CA ALA A 54 -1.75 -12.26 -17.99
C ALA A 54 -2.59 -11.53 -19.04
N TYR A 55 -3.17 -10.38 -18.70
CA TYR A 55 -3.87 -9.51 -19.65
C TYR A 55 -2.92 -8.86 -20.66
N ILE A 56 -1.74 -8.40 -20.20
CA ILE A 56 -0.68 -7.89 -21.08
C ILE A 56 -0.24 -8.97 -22.09
N GLU A 57 0.06 -10.18 -21.62
CA GLU A 57 0.49 -11.31 -22.47
C GLU A 57 -0.59 -11.73 -23.47
N SER A 58 -1.87 -11.57 -23.10
CA SER A 58 -3.01 -11.88 -23.96
C SER A 58 -3.40 -10.71 -24.89
N ASN A 59 -2.70 -9.57 -24.81
CA ASN A 59 -3.03 -8.34 -25.53
C ASN A 59 -4.48 -7.85 -25.29
N LEU A 60 -4.91 -7.90 -24.03
CA LEU A 60 -6.23 -7.47 -23.56
C LEU A 60 -6.10 -6.31 -22.58
N ASP A 61 -7.07 -5.41 -22.58
CA ASP A 61 -7.20 -4.33 -21.60
C ASP A 61 -7.79 -4.85 -20.27
N PHE A 62 -6.95 -4.86 -19.23
CA PHE A 62 -7.32 -5.29 -17.88
C PHE A 62 -8.49 -4.49 -17.33
N TYR A 63 -8.50 -3.18 -17.54
CA TYR A 63 -9.55 -2.30 -17.04
C TYR A 63 -10.91 -2.67 -17.63
N SER A 64 -11.01 -2.78 -18.96
CA SER A 64 -12.26 -3.10 -19.66
C SER A 64 -12.88 -4.39 -19.16
N ALA A 65 -12.07 -5.43 -18.89
CA ALA A 65 -12.55 -6.66 -18.28
C ALA A 65 -13.01 -6.48 -16.82
N MET A 66 -12.26 -5.73 -16.01
CA MET A 66 -12.57 -5.52 -14.59
C MET A 66 -13.87 -4.73 -14.35
N VAL A 67 -14.20 -3.79 -15.24
CA VAL A 67 -15.46 -3.02 -15.16
C VAL A 67 -16.60 -3.67 -15.94
N ASN A 68 -16.39 -4.89 -16.44
CA ASN A 68 -17.36 -5.65 -17.24
C ASN A 68 -17.85 -4.88 -18.48
N GLN A 69 -16.93 -4.20 -19.16
CA GLN A 69 -17.12 -3.51 -20.44
C GLN A 69 -16.12 -4.08 -21.45
N TYR A 70 -16.08 -5.41 -21.57
CA TYR A 70 -15.08 -6.12 -22.36
C TYR A 70 -15.13 -5.74 -23.85
N GLU A 71 -16.28 -5.29 -24.34
CA GLU A 71 -16.47 -4.75 -25.69
C GLU A 71 -15.60 -3.52 -25.99
N ASN A 72 -15.17 -2.78 -24.96
CA ASN A 72 -14.28 -1.63 -25.13
C ASN A 72 -12.85 -2.05 -25.48
N ASP A 73 -12.48 -3.32 -25.30
CA ASP A 73 -11.15 -3.82 -25.65
C ASP A 73 -10.82 -3.58 -27.13
N GLU A 74 -11.81 -3.69 -28.02
CA GLU A 74 -11.67 -3.46 -29.46
C GLU A 74 -11.44 -1.98 -29.83
N LEU A 75 -11.68 -1.04 -28.89
CA LEU A 75 -11.53 0.40 -29.11
C LEU A 75 -10.07 0.87 -28.99
N PHE A 76 -9.18 0.03 -28.45
CA PHE A 76 -7.80 0.40 -28.13
C PHE A 76 -6.81 -0.37 -29.00
N SER A 77 -5.77 0.34 -29.46
CA SER A 77 -4.60 -0.31 -30.07
C SER A 77 -3.80 -1.12 -29.04
N ASP A 78 -2.99 -2.07 -29.52
CA ASP A 78 -2.11 -2.89 -28.67
C ASP A 78 -1.22 -2.03 -27.75
N ALA A 79 -0.68 -0.93 -28.28
CA ALA A 79 0.15 0.01 -27.52
C ALA A 79 -0.65 0.72 -26.41
N GLU A 80 -1.90 1.10 -26.70
CA GLU A 80 -2.79 1.72 -25.70
C GLU A 80 -3.20 0.72 -24.62
N LYS A 81 -3.52 -0.52 -24.98
CA LYS A 81 -3.78 -1.61 -24.00
C LYS A 81 -2.59 -1.81 -23.08
N GLY A 82 -1.38 -1.84 -23.63
CA GLY A 82 -0.14 -1.92 -22.84
C GLY A 82 0.01 -0.75 -21.86
N SER A 83 -0.21 0.48 -22.32
CA SER A 83 -0.16 1.69 -21.47
C SER A 83 -1.21 1.67 -20.34
N ARG A 84 -2.45 1.29 -20.67
CA ARG A 84 -3.56 1.18 -19.71
C ARG A 84 -3.33 0.11 -18.66
N ASN A 85 -2.78 -1.03 -19.05
CA ASN A 85 -2.40 -2.09 -18.13
C ASN A 85 -1.25 -1.67 -17.21
N MET A 86 -0.24 -1.00 -17.76
CA MET A 86 0.86 -0.43 -16.97
C MET A 86 0.34 0.56 -15.92
N LEU A 87 -0.59 1.44 -16.31
CA LEU A 87 -1.20 2.39 -15.36
C LEU A 87 -1.92 1.65 -14.22
N ASN A 88 -2.66 0.58 -14.51
CA ASN A 88 -3.32 -0.24 -13.47
C ASN A 88 -2.34 -0.93 -12.53
N ALA A 89 -1.21 -1.41 -13.05
CA ALA A 89 -0.12 -1.95 -12.25
C ALA A 89 0.47 -0.87 -11.33
N GLN A 90 0.76 0.32 -11.87
CA GLN A 90 1.28 1.46 -11.11
C GLN A 90 0.33 1.87 -9.98
N TRP A 91 -0.98 1.98 -10.24
CA TRP A 91 -1.97 2.24 -9.19
C TRP A 91 -1.90 1.22 -8.05
N THR A 92 -1.72 -0.05 -8.38
CA THR A 92 -1.67 -1.14 -7.38
C THR A 92 -0.40 -1.07 -6.54
N LEU A 93 0.74 -0.71 -7.15
CA LEU A 93 2.00 -0.51 -6.46
C LEU A 93 1.96 0.72 -5.55
N HIS A 94 1.47 1.87 -6.04
CA HIS A 94 1.43 3.10 -5.25
C HIS A 94 0.45 3.03 -4.08
N GLU A 95 -0.67 2.31 -4.23
CA GLU A 95 -1.58 2.02 -3.11
C GLU A 95 -0.90 1.15 -2.02
N ASN A 96 -0.06 0.20 -2.43
CA ASN A 96 0.73 -0.61 -1.51
C ASN A 96 1.85 0.19 -0.83
N ASP A 97 2.54 1.06 -1.57
CA ASP A 97 3.55 1.96 -1.02
C ASP A 97 2.92 2.86 0.07
N TYR A 98 1.73 3.43 -0.18
CA TYR A 98 0.98 4.16 0.84
C TYR A 98 0.61 3.29 2.06
N PHE A 99 0.12 2.06 1.83
CA PHE A 99 -0.21 1.16 2.92
C PHE A 99 1.02 0.90 3.81
N GLN A 100 2.18 0.58 3.21
CA GLN A 100 3.41 0.32 3.94
C GLN A 100 3.89 1.55 4.73
N TYR A 101 3.79 2.74 4.14
CA TYR A 101 4.09 4.00 4.84
C TYR A 101 3.14 4.23 6.02
N SER A 102 1.83 4.13 5.82
CA SER A 102 0.84 4.32 6.88
C SER A 102 0.96 3.31 8.03
N ALA A 103 1.52 2.13 7.76
CA ALA A 103 1.80 1.10 8.75
C ALA A 103 3.13 1.30 9.50
N GLY A 104 3.91 2.33 9.16
CA GLY A 104 5.23 2.60 9.75
C GLY A 104 6.33 1.66 9.25
N LEU A 105 6.13 1.02 8.10
CA LEU A 105 7.08 0.07 7.48
C LEU A 105 7.93 0.70 6.37
N MET A 106 7.71 1.99 6.07
CA MET A 106 8.47 2.78 5.12
C MET A 106 9.02 4.03 5.80
N THR A 107 10.28 4.39 5.52
CA THR A 107 10.86 5.64 6.02
C THR A 107 10.25 6.85 5.31
N GLU A 108 10.24 8.01 5.99
CA GLU A 108 9.75 9.26 5.40
C GLU A 108 10.50 9.60 4.10
N GLU A 109 11.83 9.50 4.11
CA GLU A 109 12.68 9.76 2.94
C GLU A 109 12.29 8.89 1.74
N LEU A 110 12.02 7.60 1.96
CA LEU A 110 11.60 6.70 0.89
C LEU A 110 10.20 7.05 0.41
N TRP A 111 9.29 7.38 1.33
CA TRP A 111 7.93 7.77 1.00
C TRP A 111 7.87 9.05 0.15
N GLU A 112 8.64 10.08 0.50
CA GLU A 112 8.74 11.32 -0.29
C GLU A 112 9.22 11.05 -1.73
N ALA A 113 10.21 10.16 -1.90
CA ALA A 113 10.66 9.75 -3.22
C ALA A 113 9.57 9.00 -4.01
N LYS A 114 8.78 8.16 -3.34
CA LYS A 114 7.64 7.45 -3.94
C LYS A 114 6.48 8.36 -4.30
N LEU A 115 6.24 9.43 -3.54
CA LEU A 115 5.24 10.45 -3.88
C LEU A 115 5.56 11.15 -5.20
N PHE A 116 6.84 11.42 -5.47
CA PHE A 116 7.26 11.96 -6.78
C PHE A 116 6.91 11.00 -7.93
N ALA A 117 7.17 9.71 -7.77
CA ALA A 117 6.78 8.69 -8.75
C ALA A 117 5.25 8.58 -8.89
N THR A 118 4.52 8.58 -7.76
CA THR A 118 3.05 8.55 -7.72
C THR A 118 2.46 9.69 -8.55
N LYS A 119 2.99 10.90 -8.38
CA LYS A 119 2.57 12.07 -9.16
C LYS A 119 2.76 11.82 -10.66
N ASN A 120 3.96 11.44 -11.08
CA ASN A 120 4.27 11.29 -12.51
C ASN A 120 3.55 10.10 -13.16
N ASP A 121 3.27 9.06 -12.41
CA ASP A 121 2.61 7.85 -12.93
C ASP A 121 1.09 8.01 -12.99
N LEU A 122 0.47 8.49 -11.89
CA LEU A 122 -0.99 8.44 -11.72
C LEU A 122 -1.71 9.74 -12.13
N LEU A 123 -1.01 10.88 -12.14
CA LEU A 123 -1.62 12.18 -12.42
C LEU A 123 -1.40 12.63 -13.87
N LYS A 124 -1.27 11.67 -14.78
CA LYS A 124 -1.27 11.91 -16.22
C LYS A 124 -2.67 12.31 -16.70
N CYS A 125 -2.73 12.96 -17.87
CA CYS A 125 -3.98 13.45 -18.45
C CYS A 125 -4.73 12.34 -19.22
N GLU A 126 -3.99 11.35 -19.69
CA GLU A 126 -4.48 10.17 -20.38
C GLU A 126 -5.23 9.23 -19.43
N HIS A 127 -6.09 8.38 -20.01
CA HIS A 127 -6.80 7.31 -19.31
C HIS A 127 -7.59 7.77 -18.06
N LYS A 128 -8.33 8.88 -18.21
CA LYS A 128 -9.17 9.48 -17.16
C LYS A 128 -10.18 8.49 -16.57
N ASP A 129 -10.68 7.58 -17.39
CA ASP A 129 -11.58 6.47 -17.02
C ASP A 129 -10.96 5.56 -15.95
N ILE A 130 -9.66 5.23 -16.09
CA ILE A 130 -8.92 4.45 -15.10
C ILE A 130 -8.74 5.26 -13.81
N TYR A 131 -8.37 6.54 -13.90
CA TYR A 131 -8.25 7.40 -12.71
C TYR A 131 -9.57 7.47 -11.93
N GLU A 132 -10.68 7.80 -12.60
CA GLU A 132 -11.99 7.99 -11.97
C GLU A 132 -12.47 6.71 -11.28
N TRP A 133 -12.20 5.56 -11.88
CA TRP A 133 -12.46 4.27 -11.25
C TRP A 133 -11.52 4.02 -10.06
N ARG A 134 -10.20 4.08 -10.24
CA ARG A 134 -9.22 3.73 -9.20
C ARG A 134 -9.30 4.62 -7.98
N ILE A 135 -9.45 5.94 -8.15
CA ILE A 135 -9.52 6.89 -7.04
C ILE A 135 -10.72 6.60 -6.11
N SER A 136 -11.80 6.03 -6.64
CA SER A 136 -12.99 5.64 -5.87
C SER A 136 -12.76 4.40 -4.99
N LEU A 137 -11.72 3.61 -5.28
CA LEU A 137 -11.43 2.33 -4.61
C LEU A 137 -10.34 2.41 -3.56
N VAL A 138 -9.43 3.39 -3.66
CA VAL A 138 -8.31 3.52 -2.71
C VAL A 138 -8.75 4.00 -1.33
N GLN A 139 -7.90 3.75 -0.33
CA GLN A 139 -8.08 4.23 1.04
C GLN A 139 -8.19 5.77 1.10
N THR A 140 -8.99 6.28 2.05
CA THR A 140 -9.29 7.72 2.18
C THR A 140 -8.05 8.59 2.27
N GLY A 141 -7.08 8.23 3.12
CA GLY A 141 -5.86 9.05 3.27
C GLY A 141 -5.02 9.08 1.98
N PHE A 142 -4.97 8.00 1.21
CA PHE A 142 -4.29 8.01 -0.08
C PHE A 142 -5.04 8.85 -1.12
N ARG A 143 -6.38 8.77 -1.12
CA ARG A 143 -7.23 9.60 -1.97
C ARG A 143 -6.97 11.09 -1.71
N GLU A 144 -6.95 11.52 -0.45
CA GLU A 144 -6.71 12.91 -0.08
C GLU A 144 -5.37 13.41 -0.63
N ILE A 145 -4.30 12.62 -0.47
CA ILE A 145 -2.97 12.93 -1.00
C ILE A 145 -2.98 13.07 -2.53
N ILE A 146 -3.57 12.10 -3.24
CA ILE A 146 -3.67 12.15 -4.71
C ILE A 146 -4.48 13.36 -5.18
N GLU A 147 -5.62 13.64 -4.55
CA GLU A 147 -6.47 14.76 -4.91
C GLU A 147 -5.80 16.11 -4.65
N GLU A 148 -5.06 16.25 -3.55
CA GLU A 148 -4.26 17.43 -3.26
C GLU A 148 -3.17 17.65 -4.31
N MET A 149 -2.42 16.60 -4.64
CA MET A 149 -1.42 16.65 -5.71
C MET A 149 -2.05 17.01 -7.06
N ARG A 150 -3.24 16.49 -7.38
CA ARG A 150 -3.95 16.80 -8.63
C ARG A 150 -4.46 18.24 -8.68
N ARG A 151 -4.91 18.81 -7.55
CA ARG A 151 -5.34 20.22 -7.48
C ARG A 151 -4.18 21.19 -7.71
N SER A 152 -2.99 20.85 -7.20
CA SER A 152 -1.80 21.69 -7.34
C SER A 152 -1.15 21.59 -8.74
N ASN A 153 -1.33 20.47 -9.44
CA ASN A 153 -0.85 20.31 -10.81
C ASN A 153 -1.80 19.42 -11.64
N PRO A 154 -2.81 20.00 -12.31
CA PRO A 154 -3.69 19.22 -13.16
C PRO A 154 -2.91 18.73 -14.39
N CYS A 155 -2.65 17.43 -14.44
CA CYS A 155 -1.90 16.74 -15.49
C CYS A 155 -0.39 17.06 -15.52
N SER A 156 0.42 16.20 -14.89
CA SER A 156 1.88 16.23 -15.07
C SER A 156 2.23 15.71 -16.47
N HIS A 157 2.84 16.56 -17.29
CA HIS A 157 3.44 16.23 -18.59
C HIS A 157 4.79 15.53 -18.45
#